data_AF-A0A671L347-F1
#
_entry.id   AF-A0A671L347-F1
#
_cell.length_a   1.000
_cell.length_b   1.000
_cell.length_c   1.000
_cell.angle_alpha   90.00
_cell.angle_beta   90.00
_cell.angle_gamma   90.00
#
_symmetry.space_group_name_H-M   'P 1'
#
loop_
_entity.id
_entity.type
_entity.pdbx_description
1 polymer ?
#
loop_
_entity_poly.entity_id
_entity_poly.type
_entity_poly.pdbx_seq_one_letter_code
_entity_poly.pdbx_strand_id
1 'polypeptide(L)'
;MREQNTGTHILLVFMGPFLHLSAIIMDYEIRTLLLSRDGNLICVTKNVLINGFFLGITLTWTVLVSVCGFNTGGWSGWGNWAECSSECGGGVQTRTRTCQSPPEEAYLCEGVLEEVDPPSGGEWSAWSVCSTTCGEGWQSRTRLCISVPYSTQCSGPLREQRPCNNTVVCPVHGSWDEWTPWSLCSSTCGRGYRDRTRSCKEPQFGGNPCDGPEKQTKFCNICPVDGQWQLWSSWAGCTKTCGGGSQQRQRVCYGPFFGGEPCPGDREEVRRCNEKRCPGETITFRTLGPCIRS
;
A
#
# COMPACT_ATOMS: atom_id res chain seq x y z
N MET A 1 16.91 -49.25 -24.46
CA MET A 1 16.43 -50.48 -25.12
C MET A 1 16.86 -50.38 -26.58
N ARG A 2 17.87 -51.09 -27.11
CA ARG A 2 18.42 -52.41 -26.81
C ARG A 2 19.94 -52.34 -27.10
N GLU A 3 20.76 -52.46 -26.06
CA GLU A 3 22.17 -52.81 -26.20
C GLU A 3 22.27 -54.30 -26.56
N GLN A 4 23.09 -54.65 -27.54
CA GLN A 4 23.62 -56.00 -27.69
C GLN A 4 25.13 -55.94 -27.51
N ASN A 5 25.54 -56.42 -26.34
CA ASN A 5 26.75 -57.18 -26.03
C ASN A 5 27.88 -57.16 -27.07
N THR A 6 29.03 -56.67 -26.63
CA THR A 6 30.20 -57.55 -26.43
C THR A 6 30.96 -57.08 -25.19
N GLY A 7 30.84 -57.83 -24.10
CA GLY A 7 31.65 -57.65 -22.91
C GLY A 7 33.11 -58.00 -23.22
N THR A 8 34.01 -57.05 -23.02
CA THR A 8 35.45 -57.25 -23.10
C THR A 8 35.97 -57.72 -21.74
N HIS A 9 36.44 -58.97 -21.71
CA HIS A 9 37.14 -59.54 -20.55
C HIS A 9 38.54 -58.90 -20.46
N ILE A 10 38.82 -58.17 -19.37
CA ILE A 10 40.12 -57.57 -19.08
C ILE A 10 40.92 -58.58 -18.25
N LEU A 11 41.99 -59.14 -18.80
CA LEU A 11 42.92 -59.99 -18.07
C LEU A 11 43.97 -59.10 -17.38
N LEU A 12 43.90 -58.99 -16.05
CA LEU A 12 44.84 -58.23 -15.24
C LEU A 12 45.99 -59.13 -14.79
N VAL A 13 47.22 -58.86 -15.28
CA VAL A 13 48.42 -59.55 -14.81
C VAL A 13 49.25 -58.59 -13.97
N PHE A 14 49.48 -58.95 -12.71
CA PHE A 14 50.27 -58.17 -11.76
C PHE A 14 51.75 -58.55 -11.84
N MET A 15 52.62 -57.58 -12.17
CA MET A 15 54.08 -57.73 -12.09
C MET A 15 54.68 -56.49 -11.43
N GLY A 16 54.87 -56.53 -10.11
CA GLY A 16 55.46 -55.42 -9.35
C GLY A 16 54.56 -54.18 -9.24
N PRO A 17 55.10 -52.97 -9.01
CA PRO A 17 54.29 -51.78 -8.67
C PRO A 17 53.45 -51.21 -9.82
N PHE A 18 53.44 -51.87 -11.00
CA PHE A 18 52.75 -51.41 -12.20
C PHE A 18 51.78 -52.47 -12.74
N LEU A 19 50.56 -52.04 -13.08
CA LEU A 19 49.53 -52.87 -13.69
C LEU A 19 49.67 -52.80 -15.22
N HIS A 20 49.93 -53.94 -15.85
CA HIS A 20 50.01 -54.03 -17.30
C HIS A 20 48.63 -54.40 -17.86
N LEU A 21 48.00 -53.50 -18.63
CA LEU A 21 46.84 -53.83 -19.47
C LEU A 21 47.31 -53.97 -20.93
N SER A 22 46.94 -55.06 -21.59
CA SER A 22 47.06 -55.17 -23.05
C SER A 22 45.67 -55.08 -23.68
N ALA A 23 45.40 -53.98 -24.38
CA ALA A 23 44.24 -53.83 -25.27
C ALA A 23 44.73 -53.75 -26.71
N ILE A 24 44.09 -54.51 -27.62
CA ILE A 24 44.32 -54.44 -29.06
C ILE A 24 43.13 -53.69 -29.66
N ILE A 25 43.37 -52.52 -30.24
CA ILE A 25 42.40 -51.82 -31.10
C ILE A 25 43.12 -51.40 -32.38
N MET A 26 42.43 -51.64 -33.49
CA MET A 26 42.91 -51.55 -34.88
C MET A 26 42.90 -50.09 -35.37
N ASP A 27 43.93 -49.74 -36.14
CA ASP A 27 44.08 -48.53 -36.96
C ASP A 27 44.02 -47.16 -36.26
N TYR A 28 45.02 -46.87 -35.41
CA TYR A 28 45.74 -45.58 -35.33
C TYR A 28 47.00 -45.82 -34.47
N GLU A 29 48.20 -45.31 -34.85
CA GLU A 29 49.50 -45.70 -34.24
C GLU A 29 49.62 -45.37 -32.73
N ILE A 30 49.15 -46.25 -31.84
CA ILE A 30 49.52 -46.24 -30.41
C ILE A 30 49.85 -47.67 -30.01
N ARG A 31 51.10 -47.93 -29.64
CA ARG A 31 51.59 -49.31 -29.44
C ARG A 31 51.46 -49.84 -28.01
N THR A 32 51.22 -49.02 -26.98
CA THR A 32 50.79 -49.48 -25.63
C THR A 32 50.27 -48.31 -24.78
N LEU A 33 49.22 -48.53 -23.99
CA LEU A 33 48.71 -47.58 -22.97
C LEU A 33 49.05 -48.10 -21.57
N LEU A 34 49.64 -47.26 -20.73
CA LEU A 34 49.89 -47.57 -19.32
C LEU A 34 49.12 -46.58 -18.45
N LEU A 35 48.41 -47.10 -17.43
CA LEU A 35 47.74 -46.30 -16.41
C LEU A 35 48.69 -46.05 -15.25
N SER A 36 48.94 -44.77 -14.94
CA SER A 36 49.64 -44.40 -13.69
C SER A 36 48.72 -44.64 -12.50
N ARG A 37 49.31 -44.88 -11.32
CA ARG A 37 48.60 -45.07 -10.03
C ARG A 37 47.75 -43.84 -9.63
N ASP A 38 47.97 -42.69 -10.28
CA ASP A 38 47.26 -41.43 -10.04
C ASP A 38 46.05 -41.21 -10.96
N GLY A 39 45.68 -42.21 -11.79
CA GLY A 39 44.51 -42.17 -12.67
C GLY A 39 44.73 -41.50 -14.03
N ASN A 40 45.96 -41.08 -14.34
CA ASN A 40 46.30 -40.48 -15.64
C ASN A 40 46.73 -41.54 -16.67
N LEU A 41 46.19 -41.45 -17.89
CA LEU A 41 46.58 -42.29 -19.04
C LEU A 41 47.90 -41.79 -19.65
N ILE A 42 48.83 -42.71 -19.90
CA ILE A 42 50.14 -42.43 -20.53
C ILE A 42 50.26 -43.28 -21.81
N CYS A 43 50.62 -42.65 -22.93
CA CYS A 43 50.78 -43.28 -24.24
C CYS A 43 52.27 -43.42 -24.61
N VAL A 44 52.71 -44.61 -25.05
CA VAL A 44 54.09 -44.84 -25.53
C VAL A 44 54.09 -45.07 -27.05
N THR A 45 54.83 -44.25 -27.80
CA THR A 45 54.66 -44.13 -29.27
C THR A 45 55.71 -44.82 -30.16
N LYS A 46 56.82 -45.43 -29.67
CA LYS A 46 57.60 -46.39 -30.50
C LYS A 46 58.64 -47.26 -29.73
N ASN A 47 58.60 -48.56 -30.06
CA ASN A 47 59.54 -49.69 -29.90
C ASN A 47 60.42 -49.81 -28.64
N VAL A 48 59.98 -50.64 -27.69
CA VAL A 48 60.85 -51.26 -26.67
C VAL A 48 61.44 -52.54 -27.24
N LEU A 49 62.76 -52.57 -27.50
CA LEU A 49 63.50 -53.79 -27.87
C LEU A 49 63.95 -54.52 -26.60
N ILE A 50 63.26 -55.60 -26.25
CA ILE A 50 63.69 -56.52 -25.18
C ILE A 50 64.63 -57.54 -25.81
N ASN A 51 65.94 -57.44 -25.55
CA ASN A 51 66.87 -58.53 -25.86
C ASN A 51 67.53 -59.03 -24.57
N GLY A 52 67.21 -60.27 -24.23
CA GLY A 52 67.84 -61.04 -23.16
C GLY A 52 69.28 -61.43 -23.51
N PHE A 53 70.03 -61.70 -22.45
CA PHE A 53 71.47 -61.91 -22.41
C PHE A 53 71.91 -63.24 -23.04
N PHE A 54 72.98 -63.25 -23.83
CA PHE A 54 74.01 -64.30 -23.74
C PHE A 54 75.38 -63.67 -24.02
N LEU A 55 76.30 -63.83 -23.06
CA LEU A 55 77.72 -63.43 -23.08
C LEU A 55 78.04 -61.93 -22.85
N GLY A 56 77.64 -61.41 -21.68
CA GLY A 56 78.64 -60.78 -20.81
C GLY A 56 78.86 -59.26 -20.87
N ILE A 57 77.91 -58.43 -21.32
CA ILE A 57 78.06 -56.96 -21.21
C ILE A 57 76.74 -56.30 -20.81
N THR A 58 76.75 -55.54 -19.71
CA THR A 58 75.61 -54.74 -19.21
C THR A 58 75.50 -53.41 -19.96
N LEU A 59 74.31 -53.07 -20.48
CA LEU A 59 73.99 -51.75 -21.05
C LEU A 59 72.77 -51.14 -20.35
N THR A 60 72.90 -49.88 -19.92
CA THR A 60 71.83 -49.06 -19.31
C THR A 60 71.04 -48.27 -20.37
N TRP A 61 69.73 -48.09 -20.19
CA TRP A 61 68.81 -47.43 -21.15
C TRP A 61 68.19 -46.14 -20.59
N THR A 62 67.92 -45.16 -21.46
CA THR A 62 67.10 -43.96 -21.16
C THR A 62 65.82 -43.97 -22.02
N VAL A 63 64.66 -43.67 -21.41
CA VAL A 63 63.34 -43.64 -22.09
C VAL A 63 62.79 -42.22 -22.08
N LEU A 64 62.31 -41.74 -23.23
CA LEU A 64 61.58 -40.47 -23.38
C LEU A 64 60.07 -40.74 -23.37
N VAL A 65 59.33 -40.08 -22.47
CA VAL A 65 57.85 -40.18 -22.36
C VAL A 65 57.25 -38.78 -22.49
N SER A 66 56.18 -38.63 -23.29
CA SER A 66 55.39 -37.40 -23.40
C SER A 66 53.89 -37.66 -23.19
N VAL A 67 53.19 -36.70 -22.58
CA VAL A 67 51.78 -36.79 -22.17
C VAL A 67 50.88 -36.12 -23.22
N CYS A 68 49.79 -36.76 -23.66
CA CYS A 68 48.79 -36.17 -24.55
C CYS A 68 47.56 -35.70 -23.75
N GLY A 69 47.10 -34.45 -23.97
CA GLY A 69 45.86 -33.93 -23.39
C GLY A 69 44.66 -34.04 -24.35
N PHE A 70 43.50 -34.43 -23.85
CA PHE A 70 42.22 -34.45 -24.59
C PHE A 70 41.55 -33.06 -24.57
N ASN A 71 41.22 -32.48 -25.73
CA ASN A 71 40.27 -31.37 -25.85
C ASN A 71 38.92 -31.93 -26.31
N THR A 72 37.86 -31.81 -25.50
CA THR A 72 36.49 -32.15 -25.91
C THR A 72 35.86 -30.94 -26.60
N GLY A 73 35.65 -30.99 -27.92
CA GLY A 73 35.01 -29.92 -28.67
C GLY A 73 33.50 -29.78 -28.39
N GLY A 74 32.91 -28.60 -28.68
CA GLY A 74 31.48 -28.29 -28.51
C GLY A 74 31.14 -26.78 -28.53
N TRP A 75 29.85 -26.44 -28.35
CA TRP A 75 29.40 -25.06 -28.12
C TRP A 75 29.88 -24.54 -26.75
N SER A 76 30.34 -23.30 -26.70
CA SER A 76 30.52 -22.56 -25.44
C SER A 76 29.17 -22.33 -24.75
N GLY A 77 29.19 -22.02 -23.46
CA GLY A 77 28.04 -21.39 -22.81
C GLY A 77 27.64 -20.10 -23.54
N TRP A 78 26.38 -19.71 -23.42
CA TRP A 78 25.92 -18.43 -23.93
C TRP A 78 26.65 -17.28 -23.25
N GLY A 79 27.10 -16.31 -24.05
CA GLY A 79 27.58 -15.03 -23.52
C GLY A 79 26.46 -14.25 -22.82
N ASN A 80 26.86 -13.21 -22.08
CA ASN A 80 25.90 -12.28 -21.48
C ASN A 80 25.10 -11.56 -22.58
N TRP A 81 23.87 -11.18 -22.25
CA TRP A 81 23.08 -10.32 -23.12
C TRP A 81 23.77 -8.97 -23.33
N ALA A 82 23.86 -8.54 -24.59
CA ALA A 82 24.33 -7.21 -24.93
C ALA A 82 23.35 -6.14 -24.43
N GLU A 83 23.84 -4.91 -24.31
CA GLU A 83 23.00 -3.76 -24.00
C GLU A 83 21.88 -3.60 -25.04
N CYS A 84 20.73 -3.09 -24.59
CA CYS A 84 19.57 -2.91 -25.45
C CYS A 84 19.93 -1.96 -26.60
N SER A 85 19.59 -2.31 -27.84
CA SER A 85 19.91 -1.50 -29.02
C SER A 85 19.25 -0.11 -29.04
N SER A 86 18.30 0.14 -28.13
CA SER A 86 17.67 1.45 -27.95
C SER A 86 17.29 1.69 -26.49
N GLU A 87 17.46 2.93 -26.03
CA GLU A 87 17.07 3.37 -24.69
C GLU A 87 15.54 3.51 -24.53
N CYS A 88 14.78 3.65 -25.62
CA CYS A 88 13.31 3.67 -25.59
C CYS A 88 12.66 3.23 -26.91
N GLY A 89 11.52 2.52 -26.84
CA GLY A 89 10.69 2.25 -28.02
C GLY A 89 10.87 0.90 -28.73
N GLY A 90 11.45 -0.12 -28.07
CA GLY A 90 11.50 -1.48 -28.61
C GLY A 90 12.87 -1.89 -29.14
N GLY A 91 13.92 -1.66 -28.35
CA GLY A 91 15.25 -2.18 -28.63
C GLY A 91 15.30 -3.71 -28.54
N VAL A 92 16.31 -4.27 -29.21
CA VAL A 92 16.56 -5.70 -29.34
C VAL A 92 17.83 -6.02 -28.55
N GLN A 93 17.83 -7.14 -27.84
CA GLN A 93 19.02 -7.66 -27.18
C GLN A 93 19.50 -8.93 -27.89
N THR A 94 20.81 -9.03 -27.98
CA THR A 94 21.49 -10.13 -28.67
C THR A 94 22.48 -10.78 -27.73
N ARG A 95 22.58 -12.10 -27.77
CA ARG A 95 23.68 -12.85 -27.16
C ARG A 95 24.27 -13.85 -28.14
N THR A 96 25.57 -14.10 -28.02
CA THR A 96 26.31 -15.00 -28.91
C THR A 96 26.98 -16.12 -28.13
N ARG A 97 27.28 -17.21 -28.82
CA ARG A 97 28.11 -18.33 -28.33
C ARG A 97 29.06 -18.78 -29.43
N THR A 98 30.17 -19.41 -29.07
CA THR A 98 31.19 -19.86 -30.01
C THR A 98 31.26 -21.38 -30.07
N CYS A 99 31.51 -21.93 -31.25
CA CYS A 99 31.73 -23.36 -31.43
C CYS A 99 33.23 -23.63 -31.55
N GLN A 100 33.73 -24.61 -30.79
CA GLN A 100 35.10 -25.11 -30.93
C GLN A 100 35.04 -26.60 -31.26
N SER A 101 35.15 -26.95 -32.55
CA SER A 101 35.22 -28.34 -33.03
C SER A 101 36.17 -28.47 -34.22
N PRO A 102 36.86 -29.62 -34.39
CA PRO A 102 37.61 -29.93 -35.60
C PRO A 102 36.69 -30.00 -36.84
N PRO A 103 37.19 -29.70 -38.05
CA PRO A 103 36.38 -29.61 -39.27
C PRO A 103 35.68 -30.93 -39.67
N GLU A 104 36.17 -32.08 -39.20
CA GLU A 104 35.56 -33.41 -39.44
C GLU A 104 34.40 -33.74 -38.48
N GLU A 105 34.18 -32.94 -37.42
CA GLU A 105 33.15 -33.15 -36.39
C GLU A 105 32.15 -31.98 -36.30
N ALA A 106 31.87 -31.32 -37.43
CA ALA A 106 31.02 -30.13 -37.51
C ALA A 106 29.58 -30.33 -36.99
N TYR A 107 29.09 -31.58 -36.94
CA TYR A 107 27.76 -31.93 -36.40
C TYR A 107 27.62 -31.66 -34.90
N LEU A 108 28.71 -31.51 -34.14
CA LEU A 108 28.66 -31.14 -32.72
C LEU A 108 28.15 -29.69 -32.48
N CYS A 109 28.11 -28.86 -33.53
CA CYS A 109 27.74 -27.45 -33.43
C CYS A 109 26.49 -27.11 -34.26
N GLU A 110 25.50 -28.00 -34.24
CA GLU A 110 24.21 -27.74 -34.85
C GLU A 110 23.38 -26.75 -34.01
N GLY A 111 22.83 -25.71 -34.64
CA GLY A 111 22.06 -24.64 -33.99
C GLY A 111 22.57 -23.23 -34.29
N VAL A 112 21.95 -22.21 -33.69
CA VAL A 112 22.27 -20.80 -33.97
C VAL A 112 23.49 -20.30 -33.17
N LEU A 113 24.32 -19.49 -33.83
CA LEU A 113 25.48 -18.77 -33.27
C LEU A 113 25.07 -17.58 -32.39
N GLU A 114 23.90 -17.01 -32.71
CA GLU A 114 23.38 -15.77 -32.16
C GLU A 114 21.89 -15.94 -31.88
N GLU A 115 21.45 -15.53 -30.70
CA GLU A 115 20.04 -15.49 -30.32
C GLU A 115 19.63 -14.03 -30.11
N VAL A 116 18.51 -13.68 -30.73
CA VAL A 116 17.94 -12.34 -30.74
C VAL A 116 16.61 -12.41 -29.98
N ASP A 117 16.43 -11.59 -28.95
CA ASP A 117 15.14 -11.44 -28.28
C ASP A 117 14.34 -10.30 -28.93
N PRO A 118 13.36 -10.59 -29.81
CA PRO A 118 12.59 -9.54 -30.46
C PRO A 118 11.64 -8.86 -29.47
N PRO A 119 11.33 -7.56 -29.65
CA PRO A 119 10.25 -6.91 -28.92
C PRO A 119 8.92 -7.55 -29.34
N SER A 120 8.42 -8.46 -28.52
CA SER A 120 7.19 -9.22 -28.74
C SER A 120 5.95 -8.42 -28.34
N GLY A 121 5.73 -7.33 -29.06
CA GLY A 121 4.48 -6.60 -29.07
C GLY A 121 4.17 -6.21 -30.50
N GLY A 122 2.94 -6.46 -30.95
CA GLY A 122 2.43 -5.92 -32.21
C GLY A 122 2.48 -4.40 -32.25
N GLU A 123 2.15 -3.83 -33.40
CA GLU A 123 2.17 -2.38 -33.58
C GLU A 123 1.20 -1.68 -32.59
N TRP A 124 1.62 -0.51 -32.09
CA TRP A 124 0.78 0.29 -31.21
C TRP A 124 -0.42 0.87 -31.97
N SER A 125 -1.59 0.86 -31.34
CA SER A 125 -2.74 1.60 -31.85
C SER A 125 -2.46 3.10 -31.90
N ALA A 126 -3.27 3.82 -32.69
CA ALA A 126 -3.37 5.27 -32.58
C ALA A 126 -3.73 5.68 -31.14
N TRP A 127 -3.28 6.86 -30.73
CA TRP A 127 -3.65 7.44 -29.44
C TRP A 127 -5.14 7.77 -29.39
N SER A 128 -5.78 7.49 -28.26
CA SER A 128 -7.16 7.91 -28.02
C SER A 128 -7.28 9.44 -28.04
N VAL A 129 -8.51 9.93 -28.21
CA VAL A 129 -8.84 11.31 -27.84
C VAL A 129 -8.50 11.55 -26.36
N CYS A 130 -8.31 12.82 -26.01
CA CYS A 130 -8.04 13.17 -24.62
C CYS A 130 -9.24 12.83 -23.74
N SER A 131 -8.99 12.31 -22.54
CA SER A 131 -10.04 11.99 -21.56
C SER A 131 -10.87 13.20 -21.14
N THR A 132 -10.30 14.40 -21.21
CA THR A 132 -10.93 15.67 -20.86
C THR A 132 -10.78 16.67 -22.01
N THR A 133 -11.74 17.57 -22.15
CA THR A 133 -11.68 18.66 -23.13
C THR A 133 -10.92 19.89 -22.60
N CYS A 134 -10.73 19.99 -21.29
CA CYS A 134 -10.03 21.06 -20.60
C CYS A 134 -9.10 20.47 -19.51
N GLY A 135 -8.10 21.23 -19.10
CA GLY A 135 -7.18 20.88 -18.02
C GLY A 135 -6.31 19.66 -18.34
N GLU A 136 -5.78 19.05 -17.28
CA GLU A 136 -5.01 17.83 -17.42
C GLU A 136 -5.90 16.67 -17.86
N GLY A 137 -5.46 15.97 -18.89
CA GLY A 137 -6.13 14.79 -19.41
C GLY A 137 -5.11 13.78 -19.89
N TRP A 138 -5.59 12.58 -20.21
CA TRP A 138 -4.74 11.46 -20.61
C TRP A 138 -5.19 10.91 -21.96
N GLN A 139 -4.21 10.53 -22.77
CA GLN A 139 -4.41 9.67 -23.94
C GLN A 139 -3.91 8.27 -23.60
N SER A 140 -4.66 7.26 -24.05
CA SER A 140 -4.26 5.86 -23.94
C SER A 140 -4.09 5.26 -25.32
N ARG A 141 -3.12 4.37 -25.47
CA ARG A 141 -3.00 3.47 -26.63
C ARG A 141 -2.69 2.07 -26.17
N THR A 142 -2.99 1.09 -27.01
CA THR A 142 -2.80 -0.33 -26.70
C THR A 142 -2.14 -1.03 -27.88
N ARG A 143 -1.36 -2.07 -27.60
CA ARG A 143 -0.83 -2.99 -28.60
C ARG A 143 -1.21 -4.42 -28.25
N LEU A 144 -1.30 -5.27 -29.26
CA LEU A 144 -1.61 -6.69 -29.07
C LEU A 144 -0.34 -7.51 -28.94
N CYS A 145 -0.37 -8.53 -28.09
CA CYS A 145 0.67 -9.54 -28.01
C CYS A 145 0.51 -10.49 -29.21
N ILE A 146 1.48 -10.48 -30.14
CA ILE A 146 1.48 -11.39 -31.28
C ILE A 146 2.37 -12.58 -30.92
N SER A 147 1.77 -13.72 -30.58
CA SER A 147 2.50 -14.96 -30.38
C SER A 147 2.86 -15.58 -31.73
N VAL A 148 4.16 -15.76 -32.00
CA VAL A 148 4.63 -16.64 -33.09
C VAL A 148 4.57 -18.10 -32.63
N PRO A 149 4.42 -19.08 -33.55
CA PRO A 149 4.16 -20.49 -33.19
C PRO A 149 5.25 -21.18 -32.34
N TYR A 150 6.39 -20.53 -32.08
CA TYR A 150 7.49 -21.07 -31.27
C TYR A 150 7.87 -20.21 -30.06
N SER A 151 7.19 -19.09 -29.80
CA SER A 151 7.39 -18.31 -28.56
C SER A 151 6.15 -17.48 -28.18
N THR A 152 5.74 -17.58 -26.92
CA THR A 152 4.60 -16.82 -26.34
C THR A 152 5.06 -15.73 -25.37
N GLN A 153 6.32 -15.34 -25.44
CA GLN A 153 6.88 -14.41 -24.46
C GLN A 153 6.69 -12.99 -24.97
N CYS A 154 5.63 -12.31 -24.53
CA CYS A 154 5.38 -10.89 -24.80
C CYS A 154 6.06 -10.03 -23.73
N SER A 155 7.09 -9.30 -24.14
CA SER A 155 7.93 -8.49 -23.27
C SER A 155 7.52 -7.01 -23.36
N GLY A 156 7.28 -6.41 -22.20
CA GLY A 156 6.92 -4.99 -22.05
C GLY A 156 5.41 -4.69 -21.97
N PRO A 157 5.02 -3.42 -21.79
CA PRO A 157 3.63 -3.03 -21.53
C PRO A 157 2.74 -3.18 -22.77
N LEU A 158 1.51 -3.64 -22.58
CA LEU A 158 0.48 -3.73 -23.65
C LEU A 158 -0.41 -2.48 -23.72
N ARG A 159 -0.35 -1.63 -22.69
CA ARG A 159 -1.06 -0.36 -22.62
C ARG A 159 -0.09 0.73 -22.20
N GLU A 160 -0.18 1.87 -22.89
CA GLU A 160 0.61 3.05 -22.59
C GLU A 160 -0.32 4.24 -22.39
N GLN A 161 0.05 5.13 -21.47
CA GLN A 161 -0.67 6.37 -21.21
C GLN A 161 0.30 7.53 -21.25
N ARG A 162 -0.17 8.66 -21.79
CA ARG A 162 0.57 9.92 -21.78
C ARG A 162 -0.35 11.09 -21.46
N PRO A 163 0.16 12.16 -20.84
CA PRO A 163 -0.61 13.37 -20.64
C PRO A 163 -0.93 14.04 -21.98
N CYS A 164 -2.11 14.65 -22.08
CA CYS A 164 -2.48 15.52 -23.18
C CYS A 164 -1.77 16.86 -23.03
N ASN A 165 -1.34 17.47 -24.15
CA ASN A 165 -0.91 18.86 -24.16
C ASN A 165 -2.13 19.77 -24.33
N ASN A 166 -2.93 19.90 -23.27
CA ASN A 166 -4.12 20.75 -23.26
C ASN A 166 -3.85 22.05 -22.50
N THR A 167 -4.04 23.18 -23.18
CA THR A 167 -3.84 24.53 -22.62
C THR A 167 -5.16 25.19 -22.20
N VAL A 168 -6.30 24.54 -22.47
CA VAL A 168 -7.62 25.07 -22.14
C VAL A 168 -7.89 24.89 -20.65
N VAL A 169 -8.10 25.99 -19.93
CA VAL A 169 -8.47 25.96 -18.50
C VAL A 169 -9.92 25.48 -18.35
N CYS A 170 -10.18 24.61 -17.37
CA CYS A 170 -11.53 24.10 -17.14
C CYS A 170 -12.48 25.13 -16.53
N PRO A 171 -13.77 25.14 -16.96
CA PRO A 171 -14.81 25.89 -16.28
C PRO A 171 -14.90 25.49 -14.81
N VAL A 172 -14.87 26.47 -13.92
CA VAL A 172 -15.11 26.26 -12.49
C VAL A 172 -16.51 26.77 -12.18
N HIS A 173 -17.41 25.85 -11.85
CA HIS A 173 -18.78 26.18 -11.49
C HIS A 173 -18.84 26.95 -10.17
N GLY A 174 -19.83 27.84 -10.06
CA GLY A 174 -20.14 28.51 -8.82
C GLY A 174 -20.58 27.49 -7.77
N SER A 175 -20.17 27.71 -6.53
CA SER A 175 -20.49 26.82 -5.40
C SER A 175 -21.08 27.62 -4.26
N TRP A 176 -22.06 27.04 -3.58
CA TRP A 176 -22.65 27.64 -2.39
C TRP A 176 -21.79 27.39 -1.17
N ASP A 177 -21.56 28.43 -0.39
CA ASP A 177 -21.08 28.28 0.98
C ASP A 177 -22.16 27.70 1.89
N GLU A 178 -21.77 27.37 3.12
CA GLU A 178 -22.72 26.94 4.14
C GLU A 178 -23.75 28.04 4.46
N TRP A 179 -24.95 27.61 4.81
CA TRP A 179 -25.98 28.53 5.28
C TRP A 179 -25.58 29.15 6.62
N THR A 180 -25.82 30.46 6.76
CA THR A 180 -25.78 31.12 8.06
C THR A 180 -26.83 30.52 9.01
N PRO A 181 -26.64 30.64 10.33
CA PRO A 181 -27.67 30.30 11.30
C PRO A 181 -28.95 31.08 11.04
N TRP A 182 -30.09 30.50 11.38
CA TRP A 182 -31.36 31.24 11.32
C TRP A 182 -31.33 32.46 12.22
N SER A 183 -31.83 33.58 11.72
CA SER A 183 -32.09 34.77 12.53
C SER A 183 -33.07 34.45 13.66
N LEU A 184 -33.12 35.34 14.65
CA LEU A 184 -34.24 35.37 15.59
C LEU A 184 -35.55 35.59 14.81
N CYS A 185 -36.66 35.16 15.41
CA CYS A 185 -37.98 35.43 14.85
C CYS A 185 -38.21 36.95 14.82
N SER A 186 -38.78 37.46 13.74
CA SER A 186 -39.10 38.88 13.55
C SER A 186 -40.01 39.43 14.65
N SER A 187 -40.84 38.57 15.22
CA SER A 187 -41.80 38.90 16.26
C SER A 187 -41.41 38.16 17.54
N THR A 188 -41.46 38.85 18.68
CA THR A 188 -41.27 38.24 20.00
C THR A 188 -42.51 37.48 20.46
N CYS A 189 -43.69 37.81 19.91
CA CYS A 189 -44.94 37.10 20.15
C CYS A 189 -45.77 36.93 18.86
N GLY A 190 -46.52 35.84 18.77
CA GLY A 190 -47.33 35.46 17.63
C GLY A 190 -46.53 35.02 16.41
N ARG A 191 -47.15 35.18 15.24
CA ARG A 191 -46.54 34.81 13.95
C ARG A 191 -45.44 35.79 13.60
N GLY A 192 -44.32 35.24 13.15
CA GLY A 192 -43.21 35.98 12.57
C GLY A 192 -42.52 35.15 11.50
N TYR A 193 -41.41 35.68 11.02
CA TYR A 193 -40.53 35.01 10.08
C TYR A 193 -39.10 35.05 10.60
N ARG A 194 -38.31 34.08 10.17
CA ARG A 194 -36.86 34.06 10.37
C ARG A 194 -36.19 33.77 9.06
N ASP A 195 -35.02 34.36 8.89
CA ASP A 195 -34.27 34.34 7.65
C ASP A 195 -32.92 33.67 7.89
N ARG A 196 -32.38 33.08 6.83
CA ARG A 196 -30.96 32.73 6.73
C ARG A 196 -30.47 33.02 5.33
N THR A 197 -29.17 33.19 5.20
CA THR A 197 -28.48 33.55 3.95
C THR A 197 -27.30 32.63 3.72
N ARG A 198 -26.83 32.53 2.48
CA ARG A 198 -25.58 31.87 2.10
C ARG A 198 -24.95 32.68 0.98
N SER A 199 -23.64 32.59 0.77
CA SER A 199 -22.97 33.30 -0.32
C SER A 199 -22.62 32.34 -1.45
N CYS A 200 -22.72 32.83 -2.69
CA CYS A 200 -22.29 32.09 -3.88
C CYS A 200 -20.84 32.47 -4.19
N LYS A 201 -19.96 31.48 -4.24
CA LYS A 201 -18.64 31.64 -4.82
C LYS A 201 -18.78 31.76 -6.33
N GLU A 202 -18.25 32.85 -6.90
CA GLU A 202 -18.40 33.16 -8.32
C GLU A 202 -17.79 32.08 -9.23
N PRO A 203 -18.45 31.76 -10.35
CA PRO A 203 -17.87 30.86 -11.34
C PRO A 203 -16.66 31.49 -12.02
N GLN A 204 -15.73 30.64 -12.49
CA GLN A 204 -14.56 31.06 -13.27
C GLN A 204 -14.50 30.33 -14.60
N PHE A 205 -13.82 30.92 -15.58
CA PHE A 205 -13.55 30.31 -16.90
C PHE A 205 -14.82 29.81 -17.61
N GLY A 206 -15.92 30.58 -17.52
CA GLY A 206 -17.19 30.24 -18.16
C GLY A 206 -18.03 29.18 -17.43
N GLY A 207 -17.75 28.92 -16.15
CA GLY A 207 -18.57 28.04 -15.32
C GLY A 207 -19.99 28.59 -15.08
N ASN A 208 -20.93 27.68 -14.84
CA ASN A 208 -22.31 28.03 -14.47
C ASN A 208 -22.39 28.75 -13.11
N PRO A 209 -23.28 29.74 -12.95
CA PRO A 209 -23.56 30.39 -11.67
C PRO A 209 -24.22 29.42 -10.68
N CYS A 210 -24.25 29.78 -9.39
CA CYS A 210 -24.92 28.98 -8.38
C CYS A 210 -26.44 28.95 -8.61
N ASP A 211 -27.03 27.76 -8.53
CA ASP A 211 -28.47 27.57 -8.71
C ASP A 211 -29.24 27.64 -7.37
N GLY A 212 -30.39 28.31 -7.39
CA GLY A 212 -31.27 28.53 -6.25
C GLY A 212 -31.05 29.86 -5.51
N PRO A 213 -31.79 30.09 -4.41
CA PRO A 213 -31.81 31.38 -3.74
C PRO A 213 -30.63 31.59 -2.79
N GLU A 214 -30.20 32.84 -2.66
CA GLU A 214 -29.21 33.31 -1.68
C GLU A 214 -29.81 33.45 -0.27
N LYS A 215 -31.10 33.80 -0.18
CA LYS A 215 -31.85 34.02 1.06
C LYS A 215 -33.00 33.04 1.17
N GLN A 216 -33.19 32.46 2.35
CA GLN A 216 -34.34 31.62 2.67
C GLN A 216 -35.09 32.18 3.88
N THR A 217 -36.41 32.23 3.77
CA THR A 217 -37.32 32.68 4.82
C THR A 217 -38.21 31.52 5.28
N LYS A 218 -38.40 31.38 6.59
CA LYS A 218 -39.33 30.42 7.19
C LYS A 218 -40.21 31.08 8.25
N PHE A 219 -41.44 30.61 8.37
CA PHE A 219 -42.34 31.02 9.43
C PHE A 219 -41.87 30.52 10.79
N CYS A 220 -42.07 31.36 11.80
CA CYS A 220 -41.95 31.03 13.22
C CYS A 220 -43.20 31.53 13.94
N ASN A 221 -43.59 30.83 15.00
CA ASN A 221 -44.67 31.26 15.88
C ASN A 221 -44.15 31.14 17.31
N ILE A 222 -44.09 32.25 18.03
CA ILE A 222 -43.62 32.29 19.41
C ILE A 222 -44.81 32.73 20.26
N CYS A 223 -45.30 31.86 21.14
CA CYS A 223 -46.41 32.20 22.03
C CYS A 223 -45.88 32.73 23.37
N PRO A 224 -46.50 33.77 23.95
CA PRO A 224 -46.20 34.19 25.31
C PRO A 224 -46.48 33.01 26.26
N VAL A 225 -45.56 32.78 27.20
CA VAL A 225 -45.76 31.81 28.29
C VAL A 225 -45.69 32.57 29.59
N ASP A 226 -46.85 32.72 30.24
CA ASP A 226 -46.96 33.40 31.51
C ASP A 226 -46.19 32.68 32.61
N GLY A 227 -45.68 33.46 33.56
CA GLY A 227 -44.99 32.95 34.73
C GLY A 227 -45.93 32.11 35.59
N GLN A 228 -45.49 30.89 35.92
CA GLN A 228 -46.22 30.01 36.83
C GLN A 228 -45.43 29.79 38.11
N TRP A 229 -46.12 29.94 39.25
CA TRP A 229 -45.54 29.61 40.54
C TRP A 229 -45.34 28.11 40.67
N GLN A 230 -44.12 27.71 40.98
CA GLN A 230 -43.83 26.39 41.50
C GLN A 230 -44.42 26.25 42.91
N LEU A 231 -44.48 25.00 43.40
CA LEU A 231 -44.94 24.72 44.75
C LEU A 231 -44.13 25.50 45.78
N TRP A 232 -44.80 25.93 46.85
CA TRP A 232 -44.15 26.50 48.01
C TRP A 232 -43.16 25.51 48.62
N SER A 233 -42.02 26.01 49.08
CA SER A 233 -41.13 25.27 49.96
C SER A 233 -41.85 24.90 51.25
N SER A 234 -41.31 23.90 51.95
CA SER A 234 -41.66 23.71 53.36
C SER A 234 -41.36 24.98 54.16
N TRP A 235 -42.12 25.19 55.24
CA TRP A 235 -41.81 26.25 56.19
C TRP A 235 -40.43 26.01 56.80
N ALA A 236 -39.62 27.08 56.84
CA ALA A 236 -38.38 27.08 57.60
C ALA A 236 -38.66 26.89 59.10
N GLY A 237 -37.63 26.55 59.87
CA GLY A 237 -37.72 26.50 61.32
C GLY A 237 -38.16 27.84 61.91
N CYS A 238 -38.90 27.79 63.01
CA CYS A 238 -39.31 29.00 63.73
C CYS A 238 -38.08 29.69 64.34
N THR A 239 -37.98 31.01 64.22
CA THR A 239 -36.86 31.80 64.76
C THR A 239 -36.72 31.71 66.28
N LYS A 240 -37.82 31.42 66.99
CA LYS A 240 -37.82 31.21 68.44
C LYS A 240 -38.56 29.93 68.78
N THR A 241 -38.14 29.24 69.83
CA THR A 241 -38.81 28.04 70.35
C THR A 241 -40.00 28.38 71.25
N CYS A 242 -40.09 29.61 71.77
CA CYS A 242 -41.16 30.12 72.62
C CYS A 242 -41.18 31.67 72.59
N GLY A 243 -42.22 32.28 73.14
CA GLY A 243 -42.34 33.74 73.27
C GLY A 243 -42.63 34.47 71.95
N GLY A 244 -43.13 33.75 70.94
CA GLY A 244 -43.46 34.29 69.62
C GLY A 244 -42.24 34.48 68.71
N GLY A 245 -42.14 33.64 67.69
CA GLY A 245 -41.19 33.74 66.58
C GLY A 245 -41.90 33.87 65.23
N SER A 246 -41.10 33.85 64.17
CA SER A 246 -41.56 33.86 62.78
C SER A 246 -40.93 32.69 62.02
N GLN A 247 -41.65 32.18 61.03
CA GLN A 247 -41.15 31.20 60.07
C GLN A 247 -41.49 31.71 58.67
N GLN A 248 -40.62 31.42 57.71
CA GLN A 248 -40.76 31.85 56.33
C GLN A 248 -40.77 30.65 55.38
N ARG A 249 -41.42 30.80 54.25
CA ARG A 249 -41.33 29.88 53.11
C ARG A 249 -41.23 30.67 51.81
N GLN A 250 -40.68 30.04 50.79
CA GLN A 250 -40.45 30.66 49.49
C GLN A 250 -40.96 29.77 48.37
N ARG A 251 -41.31 30.37 47.24
CA ARG A 251 -41.63 29.68 45.99
C ARG A 251 -40.77 30.23 44.85
N VAL A 252 -40.68 29.50 43.76
CA VAL A 252 -39.92 29.90 42.56
C VAL A 252 -40.90 30.16 41.43
N CYS A 253 -40.70 31.26 40.70
CA CYS A 253 -41.46 31.56 39.49
C CYS A 253 -40.76 30.87 38.31
N TYR A 254 -41.49 30.04 37.56
CA TYR A 254 -41.03 29.48 36.29
C TYR A 254 -41.57 30.34 35.14
N GLY A 255 -40.67 30.99 34.40
CA GLY A 255 -41.02 32.02 33.41
C GLY A 255 -41.03 33.44 34.02
N PRO A 256 -41.59 34.45 33.31
CA PRO A 256 -42.25 34.36 32.00
C PRO A 256 -41.28 34.19 30.83
N PHE A 257 -41.76 33.60 29.74
CA PHE A 257 -41.02 33.49 28.48
C PHE A 257 -41.72 34.25 27.37
N PHE A 258 -40.94 34.79 26.43
CA PHE A 258 -41.45 35.42 25.21
C PHE A 258 -42.49 36.53 25.44
N GLY A 259 -42.31 37.32 26.50
CA GLY A 259 -43.20 38.44 26.83
C GLY A 259 -44.49 38.05 27.55
N GLY A 260 -44.57 36.86 28.16
CA GLY A 260 -45.66 36.50 29.07
C GLY A 260 -45.67 37.32 30.37
N GLU A 261 -46.78 37.26 31.09
CA GLU A 261 -46.96 38.01 32.34
C GLU A 261 -46.13 37.42 33.50
N PRO A 262 -45.54 38.25 34.39
CA PRO A 262 -44.80 37.76 35.54
C PRO A 262 -45.72 37.03 36.54
N CYS A 263 -45.15 36.14 37.36
CA CYS A 263 -45.95 35.41 38.35
C CYS A 263 -46.63 36.37 39.34
N PRO A 264 -47.96 36.32 39.49
CA PRO A 264 -48.68 37.27 40.35
C PRO A 264 -48.52 36.95 41.84
N GLY A 265 -48.22 37.97 42.65
CA GLY A 265 -48.09 37.89 44.11
C GLY A 265 -46.65 37.68 44.61
N ASP A 266 -46.49 37.44 45.92
CA ASP A 266 -45.16 37.47 46.55
C ASP A 266 -44.40 36.14 46.41
N ARG A 267 -43.06 36.24 46.30
CA ARG A 267 -42.15 35.08 46.27
C ARG A 267 -41.97 34.44 47.65
N GLU A 268 -42.18 35.22 48.70
CA GLU A 268 -41.92 34.85 50.08
C GLU A 268 -43.15 35.09 50.95
N GLU A 269 -43.37 34.18 51.89
CA GLU A 269 -44.45 34.29 52.87
C GLU A 269 -43.90 34.09 54.27
N VAL A 270 -44.31 34.96 55.20
CA VAL A 270 -43.89 34.93 56.60
C VAL A 270 -45.11 34.77 57.49
N ARG A 271 -45.04 33.86 58.47
CA ARG A 271 -46.09 33.70 59.50
C ARG A 271 -45.50 33.60 60.90
N ARG A 272 -46.31 33.92 61.89
CA ARG A 272 -45.97 33.74 63.31
C ARG A 272 -45.96 32.27 63.71
N CYS A 273 -45.14 31.95 64.72
CA CYS A 273 -45.01 30.60 65.29
C CYS A 273 -44.61 30.65 66.76
N ASN A 274 -44.81 29.54 67.47
CA ASN A 274 -44.38 29.37 68.86
C ASN A 274 -44.83 30.51 69.79
N GLU A 275 -46.10 30.91 69.68
CA GLU A 275 -46.70 32.00 70.47
C GLU A 275 -46.88 31.65 71.96
N LYS A 276 -46.65 30.39 72.34
CA LYS A 276 -46.64 29.98 73.75
C LYS A 276 -45.47 30.65 74.47
N ARG A 277 -45.71 31.17 75.68
CA ARG A 277 -44.69 31.79 76.52
C ARG A 277 -43.54 30.85 76.83
N CYS A 278 -42.36 31.43 77.09
CA CYS A 278 -41.20 30.65 77.49
C CYS A 278 -41.32 30.17 78.94
N PRO A 279 -40.84 28.94 79.25
CA PRO A 279 -40.74 28.49 80.64
C PRO A 279 -39.84 29.47 81.43
N GLY A 280 -40.41 30.12 82.46
CA GLY A 280 -39.70 31.09 83.30
C GLY A 280 -40.07 32.56 83.07
N GLU A 281 -40.91 32.90 82.09
CA GLU A 281 -41.44 34.26 81.95
C GLU A 281 -42.51 34.55 83.01
N THR A 282 -42.12 35.23 84.10
CA THR A 282 -43.06 35.78 85.08
C THR A 282 -43.84 36.93 84.47
N ILE A 283 -45.17 36.87 84.54
CA ILE A 283 -46.06 37.96 84.17
C ILE A 283 -45.85 39.09 85.18
N THR A 284 -45.02 40.08 84.87
CA THR A 284 -45.07 41.35 85.58
C THR A 284 -46.34 42.05 85.13
N PHE A 285 -47.44 41.84 85.87
CA PHE A 285 -48.56 42.76 85.80
C PHE A 285 -48.01 44.13 86.22
N ARG A 286 -47.77 45.02 85.26
CA ARG A 286 -47.68 46.44 85.57
C ARG A 286 -49.09 46.83 86.00
N THR A 287 -49.35 46.74 87.30
CA THR A 287 -50.47 47.45 87.91
C THR A 287 -50.31 48.91 87.47
N LEU A 288 -51.21 49.35 86.58
CA LEU A 288 -51.41 50.78 86.34
C LEU A 288 -51.64 51.38 87.73
N GLY A 289 -50.69 52.21 88.18
CA GLY A 289 -50.82 52.92 89.45
C GLY A 289 -52.14 53.69 89.46
N PRO A 290 -52.76 53.86 90.64
CA PRO A 290 -54.05 54.53 90.73
C PRO A 290 -53.94 55.93 90.12
N CYS A 291 -54.91 56.32 89.29
CA CYS A 291 -55.03 57.69 88.82
C CYS A 291 -55.14 58.62 90.04
N ILE A 292 -54.11 59.44 90.28
CA ILE A 292 -54.17 60.52 91.26
C ILE A 292 -54.96 61.65 90.59
N ARG A 293 -56.20 61.87 91.06
CA ARG A 293 -56.96 63.09 90.76
C ARG A 293 -56.30 64.25 91.50
N SER A 294 -55.68 65.17 90.75
CA SER A 294 -55.36 66.53 91.19
C SER A 294 -56.49 67.48 90.87
#